data_AF-A0A954UHI8-F1
#
_entry.id   AF-A0A954UHI8-F1
#
_cell.length_a   1.000
_cell.length_b   1.000
_cell.length_c   1.000
_cell.angle_alpha   90.00
_cell.angle_beta   90.00
_cell.angle_gamma   90.00
#
_symmetry.space_group_name_H-M   'P 1'
#
loop_
_entity.id
_entity.type
_entity.pdbx_description
1 polymer ?
#
loop_
_entity_poly.entity_id
_entity_poly.type
_entity_poly.pdbx_seq_one_letter_code
_entity_poly.pdbx_strand_id
1 'polypeptide(L)'
;MSSIAHNESFQTMQAGFLLYSQGHRFEYQDQDVLGIRIDTQRQCDLLGEANTVESLQLRVRGSDDASDSRVGWVTLTNELGPFDADRLGPLRDRLLDDLWERSNSALCRGDDVSGDGWTLSLMAFTDHQSGNSCFPQQIAKVKWIDDELCLWHEDEEEPFARYARSAENSLILYRLLGQFVDTHDPAEPAETGVGLGRRLNQFTTFHRHPLPVRRLAVQMSLMLAGLLCCMSLYSMGVGIVLVMVVIASALPLLRGYSETLKHFERGLVWSSGNREQLILFEQLEWFSADWQQPPGSQSGTVSMVFETRDHRRIHMTLHFDETSRTSAEAIQTHASAIIAENMRQDLVRQGRTVWTDRLSILRNGLEDRPLPAGPIHVLTFDEIERYALATGKLTLWIKGAKDPIQQPTTQLNFYPGLMLLNMQGIIS
;
A
#
# COMPACT_ATOMS: atom_id res chain seq x y z
N MET A 1 -14.99 18.73 -33.87
CA MET A 1 -13.91 19.11 -34.79
C MET A 1 -12.82 19.75 -33.95
N SER A 2 -11.86 18.95 -33.48
CA SER A 2 -10.84 19.40 -32.53
C SER A 2 -9.57 19.75 -33.30
N SER A 3 -9.28 21.05 -33.41
CA SER A 3 -8.01 21.55 -33.96
C SER A 3 -6.93 21.33 -32.90
N ILE A 4 -6.06 20.35 -33.14
CA ILE A 4 -4.86 20.10 -32.33
C ILE A 4 -3.75 20.98 -32.89
N ALA A 5 -3.49 22.08 -32.20
CA ALA A 5 -2.16 22.66 -31.98
C ALA A 5 -2.34 23.97 -31.21
N HIS A 6 -1.93 24.02 -29.95
CA HIS A 6 -1.11 25.09 -29.39
C HIS A 6 -0.49 24.57 -28.09
N ASN A 7 0.83 24.76 -27.96
CA ASN A 7 1.58 24.47 -26.74
C ASN A 7 1.06 25.38 -25.63
N GLU A 8 0.03 24.94 -24.91
CA GLU A 8 -0.40 25.59 -23.69
C GLU A 8 0.70 25.34 -22.65
N SER A 9 1.42 26.41 -22.32
CA SER A 9 2.38 26.36 -21.22
C SER A 9 1.67 26.71 -19.93
N PHE A 10 1.97 25.97 -18.87
CA PHE A 10 1.47 26.26 -17.53
C PHE A 10 2.65 26.48 -16.58
N GLN A 11 2.39 27.25 -15.53
CA GLN A 11 3.34 27.45 -14.43
C GLN A 11 2.62 27.22 -13.12
N THR A 12 3.15 26.34 -12.27
CA THR A 12 2.63 26.11 -10.93
C THR A 12 3.01 27.27 -10.01
N MET A 13 2.05 27.71 -9.19
CA MET A 13 2.26 28.67 -8.12
C MET A 13 1.99 27.99 -6.79
N GLN A 14 2.31 28.66 -5.67
CA GLN A 14 2.11 28.09 -4.33
C GLN A 14 0.63 27.79 -4.00
N ALA A 15 -0.29 28.62 -4.49
CA ALA A 15 -1.74 28.54 -4.22
C ALA A 15 -2.58 28.64 -5.52
N GLY A 16 -2.01 28.23 -6.65
CA GLY A 16 -2.69 28.33 -7.94
C GLY A 16 -1.83 27.90 -9.11
N PHE A 17 -2.18 28.34 -10.30
CA PHE A 17 -1.41 28.15 -11.51
C PHE A 17 -1.70 29.24 -12.56
N LEU A 18 -0.72 29.48 -13.41
CA LEU A 18 -0.85 30.32 -14.60
C LEU A 18 -1.01 29.44 -15.83
N LEU A 19 -1.95 29.80 -16.69
CA LEU A 19 -2.15 29.20 -18.00
C LEU A 19 -1.88 30.25 -19.08
N TYR A 20 -1.05 29.91 -20.06
CA TYR A 20 -0.84 30.72 -21.25
C TYR A 20 -1.49 30.02 -22.45
N SER A 21 -2.64 30.53 -22.88
CA SER A 21 -3.37 30.01 -24.04
C SER A 21 -3.68 31.14 -25.02
N GLN A 22 -3.38 30.92 -26.30
CA GLN A 22 -3.63 31.87 -27.40
C GLN A 22 -3.06 33.29 -27.16
N GLY A 23 -1.93 33.39 -26.46
CA GLY A 23 -1.30 34.68 -26.13
C GLY A 23 -1.95 35.44 -24.96
N HIS A 24 -2.99 34.88 -24.34
CA HIS A 24 -3.59 35.40 -23.12
C HIS A 24 -3.04 34.66 -21.89
N ARG A 25 -2.86 35.41 -20.79
CA ARG A 25 -2.47 34.88 -19.48
C ARG A 25 -3.73 34.77 -18.62
N PHE A 26 -4.01 33.56 -18.15
CA PHE A 26 -5.06 33.28 -17.18
C PHE A 26 -4.40 32.87 -15.86
N GLU A 27 -4.93 33.37 -14.75
CA GLU A 27 -4.48 33.06 -13.41
C GLU A 27 -5.63 32.45 -12.64
N TYR A 28 -5.42 31.25 -12.11
CA TYR A 28 -6.41 30.50 -11.34
C TYR A 28 -5.82 30.18 -9.98
N GLN A 29 -6.59 30.42 -8.93
CA GLN A 29 -6.31 29.92 -7.59
C GLN A 29 -6.84 28.49 -7.45
N ASP A 30 -6.32 27.71 -6.51
CA ASP A 30 -6.80 26.33 -6.27
C ASP A 30 -8.32 26.29 -5.93
N GLN A 31 -8.80 27.35 -5.26
CA GLN A 31 -10.23 27.54 -4.94
C GLN A 31 -11.13 27.75 -6.15
N ASP A 32 -10.58 28.15 -7.29
CA ASP A 32 -11.33 28.35 -8.52
C ASP A 32 -11.61 27.01 -9.21
N VAL A 33 -10.89 25.94 -8.85
CA VAL A 33 -11.08 24.60 -9.39
C VAL A 33 -12.31 23.95 -8.73
N LEU A 34 -13.33 23.70 -9.55
CA LEU A 34 -14.61 23.09 -9.16
C LEU A 34 -14.66 21.59 -9.46
N GLY A 35 -13.75 21.09 -10.31
CA GLY A 35 -13.70 19.68 -10.66
C GLY A 35 -12.45 19.32 -11.44
N ILE A 36 -12.15 18.02 -11.47
CA ILE A 36 -10.93 17.46 -12.04
C ILE A 36 -11.23 16.18 -12.81
N ARG A 37 -10.61 16.04 -13.98
CA ARG A 37 -10.57 14.81 -14.80
C ARG A 37 -9.13 14.50 -15.13
N ILE A 38 -8.76 13.22 -15.02
CA ILE A 38 -7.41 12.75 -15.31
C ILE A 38 -7.51 11.63 -16.32
N ASP A 39 -6.94 11.86 -17.51
CA ASP A 39 -6.80 10.84 -18.54
C ASP A 39 -5.32 10.49 -18.70
N THR A 40 -5.01 9.21 -18.83
CA THR A 40 -3.64 8.72 -18.98
C THR A 40 -3.61 7.73 -20.12
N GLN A 41 -2.97 8.13 -21.21
CA GLN A 41 -2.86 7.32 -22.42
C GLN A 41 -1.41 6.91 -22.64
N ARG A 42 -1.17 5.60 -22.78
CA ARG A 42 0.12 5.12 -23.26
C ARG A 42 0.15 5.23 -24.79
N GLN A 43 1.10 6.00 -25.30
CA GLN A 43 1.35 6.14 -26.72
C GLN A 43 2.73 5.57 -27.03
N CYS A 44 2.82 4.73 -28.06
CA CYS A 44 4.13 4.32 -28.59
C CYS A 44 4.52 5.29 -29.69
N ASP A 45 5.73 5.84 -29.61
CA ASP A 45 6.26 6.69 -30.66
C ASP A 45 6.67 5.87 -31.91
N LEU A 46 7.17 6.56 -32.95
CA LEU A 46 7.63 5.92 -34.20
C LEU A 46 8.83 4.99 -33.99
N LEU A 47 9.56 5.12 -32.88
CA LEU A 47 10.70 4.29 -32.52
C LEU A 47 10.29 3.08 -31.65
N GLY A 48 9.01 3.01 -31.26
CA GLY A 48 8.47 1.96 -30.40
C GLY A 48 8.70 2.22 -28.91
N GLU A 49 9.16 3.40 -28.52
CA GLU A 49 9.27 3.80 -27.12
C GLU A 49 7.89 4.16 -26.57
N ALA A 50 7.55 3.58 -25.42
CA ALA A 50 6.29 3.85 -24.76
C ALA A 50 6.39 5.16 -23.97
N ASN A 51 5.67 6.18 -24.43
CA ASN A 51 5.46 7.45 -23.75
C ASN A 51 4.10 7.43 -23.05
N THR A 52 4.00 8.10 -21.92
CA THR A 52 2.72 8.27 -21.23
C THR A 52 2.27 9.71 -21.39
N VAL A 53 1.12 9.93 -22.04
CA VAL A 53 0.50 11.24 -22.13
C VAL A 53 -0.54 11.35 -21.03
N GLU A 54 -0.28 12.21 -20.06
CA GLU A 54 -1.23 12.56 -19.01
C GLU A 54 -1.96 13.86 -19.39
N SER A 55 -3.28 13.83 -19.35
CA SER A 55 -4.15 14.98 -19.60
C SER A 55 -4.97 15.27 -18.36
N LEU A 56 -4.75 16.43 -17.77
CA LEU A 56 -5.44 16.95 -16.59
C LEU A 56 -6.44 18.02 -17.03
N GLN A 57 -7.72 17.69 -17.04
CA GLN A 57 -8.77 18.67 -17.33
C GLN A 57 -9.36 19.22 -16.03
N LEU A 58 -9.35 20.53 -15.89
CA LEU A 58 -9.80 21.25 -14.71
C LEU A 58 -11.06 22.04 -15.06
N ARG A 59 -12.13 21.81 -14.31
CA ARG A 59 -13.35 22.64 -14.38
C ARG A 59 -13.13 23.83 -13.46
N VAL A 60 -13.00 25.03 -14.02
CA VAL A 60 -12.65 26.25 -13.29
C VAL A 60 -13.77 27.27 -13.32
N ARG A 61 -13.92 28.03 -12.24
CA ARG A 61 -14.72 29.25 -12.21
C ARG A 61 -13.97 30.35 -12.97
N GLY A 62 -14.66 31.05 -13.87
CA GLY A 62 -14.11 32.20 -14.58
C GLY A 62 -13.60 33.27 -13.61
N SER A 63 -12.51 33.94 -14.00
CA SER A 63 -11.91 35.04 -13.24
C SER A 63 -12.91 36.20 -13.08
N ASP A 64 -12.84 36.90 -11.95
CA ASP A 64 -13.76 37.94 -11.43
C ASP A 64 -13.96 39.18 -12.32
N ASP A 65 -13.54 39.17 -13.59
CA ASP A 65 -13.92 40.20 -14.54
C ASP A 65 -15.44 40.09 -14.78
N ALA A 66 -16.20 40.94 -14.10
CA ALA A 66 -17.61 40.82 -13.73
C ALA A 66 -18.62 40.57 -14.89
N SER A 67 -18.15 40.49 -16.12
CA SER A 67 -18.96 40.14 -17.29
C SER A 67 -18.98 38.65 -17.65
N ASP A 68 -18.09 37.79 -17.08
CA ASP A 68 -18.00 36.38 -17.51
C ASP A 68 -17.90 35.38 -16.35
N SER A 69 -18.99 35.21 -15.60
CA SER A 69 -19.14 34.18 -14.55
C SER A 69 -19.27 32.75 -15.11
N ARG A 70 -18.63 32.45 -16.25
CA ARG A 70 -18.74 31.16 -16.92
C ARG A 70 -17.85 30.14 -16.24
N VAL A 71 -18.41 28.96 -16.01
CA VAL A 71 -17.63 27.76 -15.65
C VAL A 71 -17.07 27.19 -16.95
N GLY A 72 -15.76 27.04 -17.01
CA GLY A 72 -15.04 26.55 -18.19
C GLY A 72 -14.19 25.31 -17.88
N TRP A 73 -13.78 24.60 -18.93
CA TRP A 73 -12.79 23.53 -18.83
C TRP A 73 -11.45 24.03 -19.36
N VAL A 74 -10.40 23.80 -18.59
CA VAL A 74 -9.00 24.01 -18.98
C VAL A 74 -8.33 22.65 -19.09
N THR A 75 -7.54 22.41 -20.13
CA THR A 75 -6.82 21.14 -20.32
C THR A 75 -5.32 21.36 -20.20
N LEU A 76 -4.67 20.68 -19.26
CA LEU A 76 -3.22 20.68 -19.12
C LEU A 76 -2.70 19.31 -19.57
N THR A 77 -1.75 19.29 -20.50
CA THR A 77 -1.16 18.03 -20.99
C THR A 77 0.31 17.93 -20.62
N ASN A 78 0.73 16.76 -20.16
CA ASN A 78 2.12 16.42 -19.89
C ASN A 78 2.48 15.15 -20.66
N GLU A 79 3.53 15.23 -21.46
CA GLU A 79 4.12 14.08 -22.15
C GLU A 79 5.28 13.57 -21.29
N LEU A 80 5.13 12.38 -20.73
CA LEU A 80 6.12 11.74 -19.86
C LEU A 80 6.90 10.71 -20.68
N GLY A 81 8.15 11.04 -21.01
CA GLY A 81 9.15 10.06 -21.40
C GLY A 81 9.62 9.21 -20.20
N PRO A 82 10.35 8.11 -20.43
CA PRO A 82 10.78 7.18 -19.38
C PRO A 82 11.68 7.80 -18.29
N PHE A 83 12.26 8.97 -18.57
CA PHE A 83 13.15 9.69 -17.64
C PHE A 83 12.70 11.12 -17.35
N ASP A 84 11.55 11.55 -17.89
CA ASP A 84 11.06 12.91 -17.67
C ASP A 84 10.42 13.02 -16.29
N ALA A 85 10.71 14.13 -15.60
CA ALA A 85 10.06 14.43 -14.33
C ALA A 85 8.58 14.75 -14.57
N ASP A 86 7.70 14.22 -13.73
CA ASP A 86 6.27 14.54 -13.75
C ASP A 86 6.02 15.99 -13.30
N ARG A 87 5.79 16.87 -14.28
CA ARG A 87 5.55 18.30 -14.06
C ARG A 87 4.14 18.57 -13.55
N LEU A 88 3.17 17.71 -13.89
CA LEU A 88 1.78 17.87 -13.45
C LEU A 88 1.54 17.22 -12.09
N GLY A 89 2.30 16.19 -11.73
CA GLY A 89 2.16 15.45 -10.48
C GLY A 89 1.97 16.33 -9.24
N PRO A 90 2.88 17.28 -8.93
CA PRO A 90 2.73 18.15 -7.76
C PRO A 90 1.47 19.04 -7.80
N LEU A 91 1.06 19.52 -8.98
CA LEU A 91 -0.16 20.31 -9.14
C LEU A 91 -1.40 19.43 -8.97
N ARG A 92 -1.42 18.27 -9.63
CA ARG A 92 -2.49 17.28 -9.57
C ARG A 92 -2.75 16.86 -8.14
N ASP A 93 -1.71 16.44 -7.41
CA ASP A 93 -1.85 15.90 -6.07
C ASP A 93 -2.36 16.98 -5.11
N ARG A 94 -1.82 18.20 -5.21
CA ARG A 94 -2.31 19.37 -4.45
C ARG A 94 -3.78 19.70 -4.72
N LEU A 95 -4.19 19.74 -5.99
CA LEU A 95 -5.58 20.03 -6.36
C LEU A 95 -6.53 18.91 -5.93
N LEU A 96 -6.11 17.65 -6.01
CA LEU A 96 -6.89 16.50 -5.52
C LEU A 96 -7.09 16.57 -4.01
N ASP A 97 -6.05 16.93 -3.25
CA ASP A 97 -6.12 17.04 -1.79
C ASP A 97 -7.04 18.19 -1.36
N ASP A 98 -6.90 19.37 -1.97
CA ASP A 98 -7.75 20.54 -1.71
C ASP A 98 -9.22 20.29 -2.11
N LEU A 99 -9.47 19.71 -3.30
CA LEU A 99 -10.83 19.32 -3.73
C LEU A 99 -11.45 18.29 -2.79
N TRP A 100 -10.66 17.31 -2.32
CA TRP A 100 -11.12 16.32 -1.35
C TRP A 100 -11.47 16.98 -0.01
N GLU A 101 -10.62 17.86 0.53
CA GLU A 101 -10.86 18.54 1.80
C GLU A 101 -12.12 19.40 1.75
N ARG A 102 -12.31 20.16 0.66
CA ARG A 102 -13.52 20.95 0.43
C ARG A 102 -14.76 20.08 0.29
N SER A 103 -14.69 19.01 -0.49
CA SER A 103 -15.81 18.09 -0.72
C SER A 103 -16.21 17.37 0.58
N ASN A 104 -15.22 16.92 1.36
CA ASN A 104 -15.46 16.31 2.65
C ASN A 104 -16.10 17.31 3.62
N SER A 105 -15.58 18.54 3.68
CA SER A 105 -16.16 19.62 4.49
C SER A 105 -17.60 19.97 4.07
N ALA A 106 -17.90 19.93 2.77
CA ALA A 106 -19.25 20.12 2.23
C ALA A 106 -20.20 19.01 2.70
N LEU A 107 -19.81 17.74 2.55
CA LEU A 107 -20.58 16.61 3.08
C LEU A 107 -20.83 16.74 4.58
N CYS A 108 -19.82 17.10 5.37
CA CYS A 108 -19.98 17.30 6.82
C CYS A 108 -20.99 18.40 7.20
N ARG A 109 -21.20 19.40 6.33
CA ARG A 109 -22.25 20.42 6.52
C ARG A 109 -23.63 19.97 6.04
N GLY A 110 -23.71 18.82 5.38
CA GLY A 110 -24.92 18.32 4.74
C GLY A 110 -25.14 18.86 3.32
N ASP A 111 -24.11 19.47 2.72
CA ASP A 111 -24.15 19.86 1.31
C ASP A 111 -23.89 18.63 0.41
N ASP A 112 -24.35 18.69 -0.84
CA ASP A 112 -24.13 17.64 -1.83
C ASP A 112 -22.80 17.85 -2.58
N VAL A 113 -22.13 16.74 -2.91
CA VAL A 113 -20.94 16.70 -3.77
C VAL A 113 -21.31 15.98 -5.07
N SER A 114 -20.97 16.57 -6.21
CA SER A 114 -21.31 16.02 -7.52
C SER A 114 -20.08 15.82 -8.42
N GLY A 115 -20.15 14.83 -9.28
CA GLY A 115 -19.24 14.63 -10.40
C GLY A 115 -19.99 14.24 -11.67
N ASP A 116 -19.29 13.61 -12.60
CA ASP A 116 -19.88 13.22 -13.89
C ASP A 116 -20.81 12.02 -13.72
N GLY A 117 -22.12 12.26 -13.77
CA GLY A 117 -23.13 11.21 -13.66
C GLY A 117 -23.46 10.75 -12.24
N TRP A 118 -22.95 11.40 -11.20
CA TRP A 118 -23.24 11.02 -9.81
C TRP A 118 -23.38 12.22 -8.87
N THR A 119 -24.13 12.01 -7.79
CA THR A 119 -24.20 12.93 -6.65
C THR A 119 -24.12 12.14 -5.35
N LEU A 120 -23.29 12.59 -4.43
CA LEU A 120 -23.10 12.03 -3.10
C LEU A 120 -23.53 13.07 -2.06
N SER A 121 -24.38 12.64 -1.14
CA SER A 121 -24.76 13.35 0.08
C SER A 121 -24.55 12.41 1.27
N LEU A 122 -24.68 12.91 2.51
CA LEU A 122 -24.66 12.04 3.69
C LEU A 122 -25.81 11.03 3.72
N MET A 123 -26.92 11.33 3.04
CA MET A 123 -28.16 10.55 3.09
C MET A 123 -28.31 9.64 1.88
N ALA A 124 -27.69 9.97 0.75
CA ALA A 124 -27.88 9.24 -0.49
C ALA A 124 -26.69 9.42 -1.42
N PHE A 125 -26.26 8.32 -2.02
CA PHE A 125 -25.57 8.28 -3.29
C PHE A 125 -26.61 8.12 -4.40
N THR A 126 -26.50 8.91 -5.47
CA THR A 126 -27.39 8.88 -6.62
C THR A 126 -26.57 8.76 -7.89
N ASP A 127 -26.80 7.70 -8.65
CA ASP A 127 -26.27 7.50 -9.99
C ASP A 127 -27.28 8.02 -11.02
N HIS A 128 -26.95 9.13 -11.68
CA HIS A 128 -27.83 9.77 -12.67
C HIS A 128 -27.92 9.00 -13.98
N GLN A 129 -26.98 8.10 -14.27
CA GLN A 129 -27.00 7.32 -15.50
C GLN A 129 -28.01 6.17 -15.43
N SER A 130 -28.02 5.43 -14.32
CA SER A 130 -28.96 4.33 -14.09
C SER A 130 -30.27 4.79 -13.42
N GLY A 131 -30.27 5.94 -12.75
CA GLY A 131 -31.37 6.39 -11.88
C GLY A 131 -31.39 5.69 -10.53
N ASN A 132 -30.37 4.88 -10.22
CA ASN A 132 -30.26 4.19 -8.94
C ASN A 132 -29.86 5.15 -7.84
N SER A 133 -30.40 4.92 -6.64
CA SER A 133 -29.98 5.63 -5.44
C SER A 133 -29.92 4.68 -4.26
N CYS A 134 -28.92 4.85 -3.42
CA CYS A 134 -28.72 4.06 -2.21
C CYS A 134 -28.13 4.92 -1.10
N PHE A 135 -28.22 4.44 0.15
CA PHE A 135 -27.49 5.07 1.24
C PHE A 135 -25.99 4.79 1.09
N PRO A 136 -25.08 5.75 1.36
CA PRO A 136 -23.64 5.50 1.27
C PRO A 136 -23.16 4.29 2.08
N GLN A 137 -23.83 3.99 3.20
CA GLN A 137 -23.58 2.84 4.08
C GLN A 137 -23.92 1.48 3.44
N GLN A 138 -24.76 1.46 2.40
CA GLN A 138 -25.11 0.24 1.65
C GLN A 138 -24.09 -0.10 0.58
N ILE A 139 -23.08 0.75 0.36
CA ILE A 139 -21.97 0.48 -0.54
C ILE A 139 -20.98 -0.38 0.24
N ALA A 140 -20.87 -1.66 -0.11
CA ALA A 140 -20.01 -2.60 0.60
C ALA A 140 -18.57 -2.60 0.07
N LYS A 141 -18.37 -2.15 -1.18
CA LYS A 141 -17.07 -2.17 -1.82
C LYS A 141 -16.97 -1.07 -2.86
N VAL A 142 -15.78 -0.48 -2.94
CA VAL A 142 -15.38 0.50 -3.95
C VAL A 142 -14.02 0.08 -4.49
N LYS A 143 -13.87 -0.10 -5.80
CA LYS A 143 -12.61 -0.56 -6.40
C LYS A 143 -12.47 -0.11 -7.85
N TRP A 144 -11.24 0.14 -8.27
CA TRP A 144 -10.87 0.31 -9.68
C TRP A 144 -10.75 -1.04 -10.39
N ILE A 145 -11.50 -1.24 -11.48
CA ILE A 145 -11.44 -2.40 -12.38
C ILE A 145 -11.48 -1.88 -13.81
N ASP A 146 -10.53 -2.30 -14.65
CA ASP A 146 -10.49 -1.94 -16.09
C ASP A 146 -10.64 -0.44 -16.37
N ASP A 147 -9.98 0.39 -15.55
CA ASP A 147 -10.04 1.87 -15.59
C ASP A 147 -11.42 2.48 -15.27
N GLU A 148 -12.29 1.71 -14.63
CA GLU A 148 -13.58 2.16 -14.10
C GLU A 148 -13.61 2.03 -12.57
N LEU A 149 -14.15 3.05 -11.91
CA LEU A 149 -14.56 3.01 -10.51
C LEU A 149 -15.85 2.22 -10.42
N CYS A 150 -15.79 1.05 -9.83
CA CYS A 150 -16.93 0.18 -9.64
C CYS A 150 -17.40 0.24 -8.17
N LEU A 151 -18.71 0.30 -7.97
CA LEU A 151 -19.38 0.30 -6.67
C LEU A 151 -20.27 -0.94 -6.55
N TRP A 152 -20.23 -1.62 -5.40
CA TRP A 152 -21.04 -2.82 -5.13
C TRP A 152 -21.89 -2.66 -3.88
N HIS A 153 -23.06 -3.29 -3.88
CA HIS A 153 -23.80 -3.60 -2.67
C HIS A 153 -23.20 -4.80 -1.95
N GLU A 154 -23.63 -5.02 -0.72
CA GLU A 154 -23.36 -6.26 0.01
C GLU A 154 -23.99 -7.43 -0.76
N ASP A 155 -23.25 -8.54 -0.87
CA ASP A 155 -23.67 -9.77 -1.55
C ASP A 155 -23.91 -9.71 -3.07
N GLU A 156 -23.61 -8.60 -3.76
CA GLU A 156 -23.68 -8.53 -5.22
C GLU A 156 -22.35 -8.89 -5.89
N GLU A 157 -22.40 -9.79 -6.89
CA GLU A 157 -21.22 -10.18 -7.68
C GLU A 157 -20.82 -9.11 -8.70
N GLU A 158 -21.81 -8.39 -9.23
CA GLU A 158 -21.63 -7.35 -10.25
C GLU A 158 -21.76 -5.94 -9.64
N PRO A 159 -21.01 -4.93 -10.13
CA PRO A 159 -21.13 -3.57 -9.62
C PRO A 159 -22.45 -2.93 -10.10
N PHE A 160 -23.16 -2.28 -9.18
CA PHE A 160 -24.41 -1.57 -9.49
C PHE A 160 -24.17 -0.21 -10.15
N ALA A 161 -22.97 0.37 -10.01
CA ALA A 161 -22.57 1.61 -10.65
C ALA A 161 -21.11 1.58 -11.09
N ARG A 162 -20.81 2.24 -12.23
CA ARG A 162 -19.48 2.32 -12.83
C ARG A 162 -19.19 3.72 -13.35
N TYR A 163 -18.00 4.23 -13.09
CA TYR A 163 -17.55 5.54 -13.57
C TYR A 163 -16.15 5.44 -14.15
N ALA A 164 -15.93 5.91 -15.38
CA ALA A 164 -14.59 5.96 -15.95
C ALA A 164 -13.62 6.72 -15.03
N ARG A 165 -12.35 6.32 -14.98
CA ARG A 165 -11.32 7.04 -14.20
C ARG A 165 -11.16 8.48 -14.66
N SER A 166 -11.36 8.74 -15.94
CA SER A 166 -11.35 10.09 -16.53
C SER A 166 -12.65 10.89 -16.29
N ALA A 167 -13.68 10.31 -15.65
CA ALA A 167 -14.90 11.00 -15.30
C ALA A 167 -14.64 12.10 -14.26
N GLU A 168 -15.43 13.19 -14.29
CA GLU A 168 -15.23 14.31 -13.38
C GLU A 168 -15.37 13.87 -11.92
N ASN A 169 -14.35 14.20 -11.12
CA ASN A 169 -14.29 13.96 -9.68
C ASN A 169 -14.38 12.46 -9.30
N SER A 170 -14.16 11.52 -10.22
CA SER A 170 -14.20 10.08 -9.92
C SER A 170 -13.19 9.66 -8.84
N LEU A 171 -11.98 10.23 -8.86
CA LEU A 171 -10.95 10.02 -7.84
C LEU A 171 -11.37 10.61 -6.47
N ILE A 172 -12.09 11.73 -6.48
CA ILE A 172 -12.64 12.33 -5.27
C ILE A 172 -13.75 11.43 -4.72
N LEU A 173 -14.64 10.92 -5.57
CA LEU A 173 -15.68 9.96 -5.19
C LEU A 173 -15.06 8.72 -4.54
N TYR A 174 -14.03 8.14 -5.15
CA TYR A 174 -13.29 6.99 -4.60
C TYR A 174 -12.79 7.28 -3.17
N ARG A 175 -12.13 8.43 -2.96
CA ARG A 175 -11.61 8.83 -1.65
C ARG A 175 -12.72 9.09 -0.61
N LEU A 176 -13.82 9.71 -1.01
CA LEU A 176 -14.95 10.00 -0.11
C LEU A 176 -15.66 8.70 0.29
N LEU A 177 -15.99 7.83 -0.67
CA LEU A 177 -16.64 6.55 -0.41
C LEU A 177 -15.74 5.58 0.37
N GLY A 178 -14.42 5.61 0.15
CA GLY A 178 -13.47 4.81 0.93
C GLY A 178 -13.62 5.02 2.44
N GLN A 179 -13.92 6.23 2.90
CA GLN A 179 -14.17 6.51 4.31
C GLN A 179 -15.42 5.79 4.85
N PHE A 180 -16.46 5.64 4.05
CA PHE A 180 -17.69 4.96 4.44
C PHE A 180 -17.52 3.43 4.39
N VAL A 181 -16.87 2.92 3.34
CA VAL A 181 -16.64 1.48 3.13
C VAL A 181 -15.64 0.92 4.14
N ASP A 182 -14.54 1.62 4.42
CA ASP A 182 -13.57 1.21 5.45
C ASP A 182 -14.18 1.21 6.87
N THR A 183 -15.32 1.89 7.05
CA THR A 183 -16.10 1.88 8.29
C THR A 183 -17.12 0.73 8.33
N HIS A 184 -17.48 0.16 7.18
CA HIS A 184 -18.50 -0.87 6.99
C HIS A 184 -17.94 -2.26 6.67
N ASP A 185 -16.66 -2.53 6.90
CA ASP A 185 -16.22 -3.92 7.12
C ASP A 185 -17.06 -4.41 8.31
N PRO A 186 -18.13 -5.21 8.08
CA PRO A 186 -19.12 -5.50 9.09
C PRO A 186 -18.31 -6.06 10.23
N ALA A 187 -18.35 -5.37 11.37
CA ALA A 187 -17.58 -5.75 12.53
C ALA A 187 -17.75 -7.26 12.68
N GLU A 188 -16.72 -8.02 12.28
CA GLU A 188 -16.59 -9.45 12.58
C GLU A 188 -16.92 -9.46 14.06
N PRO A 189 -18.09 -10.03 14.45
CA PRO A 189 -18.84 -9.64 15.63
C PRO A 189 -17.88 -9.50 16.79
N ALA A 190 -17.56 -8.24 17.14
CA ALA A 190 -16.30 -7.84 17.79
C ALA A 190 -15.67 -9.04 18.47
N GLU A 191 -14.79 -9.77 17.77
CA GLU A 191 -14.32 -11.07 18.26
C GLU A 191 -13.82 -10.82 19.68
N THR A 192 -14.63 -11.27 20.64
CA THR A 192 -14.48 -11.00 22.05
C THR A 192 -13.26 -11.78 22.50
N GLY A 193 -12.10 -11.19 22.28
CA GLY A 193 -10.82 -11.85 22.46
C GLY A 193 -9.90 -10.98 23.30
N VAL A 194 -9.27 -9.96 22.70
CA VAL A 194 -8.03 -9.45 23.30
C VAL A 194 -7.82 -7.93 23.17
N GLY A 195 -8.87 -7.14 22.90
CA GLY A 195 -8.76 -5.67 22.97
C GLY A 195 -7.77 -5.07 21.97
N LEU A 196 -7.65 -5.69 20.79
CA LEU A 196 -6.66 -5.35 19.75
C LEU A 196 -6.94 -4.05 18.98
N GLY A 197 -8.14 -3.49 19.13
CA GLY A 197 -8.59 -2.32 18.37
C GLY A 197 -9.08 -2.69 16.97
N ARG A 198 -9.14 -1.70 16.09
CA ARG A 198 -9.64 -1.86 14.71
C ARG A 198 -8.66 -2.68 13.86
N ARG A 199 -9.19 -3.50 12.96
CA ARG A 199 -8.41 -4.19 11.92
C ARG A 199 -7.99 -3.17 10.86
N LEU A 200 -6.69 -3.09 10.59
CA LEU A 200 -6.10 -2.14 9.63
C LEU A 200 -5.81 -2.80 8.28
N ASN A 201 -5.28 -4.02 8.27
CA ASN A 201 -4.94 -4.74 7.04
C ASN A 201 -5.12 -6.26 7.23
N GLN A 202 -5.28 -7.00 6.13
CA GLN A 202 -5.25 -8.46 6.11
C GLN A 202 -4.43 -8.97 4.92
N PHE A 203 -3.48 -9.87 5.19
CA PHE A 203 -2.71 -10.57 4.17
C PHE A 203 -3.10 -12.03 4.22
N THR A 204 -3.44 -12.61 3.07
CA THR A 204 -3.66 -14.05 2.96
C THR A 204 -2.63 -14.61 1.99
N THR A 205 -1.62 -15.28 2.53
CA THR A 205 -0.61 -15.97 1.74
C THR A 205 -1.02 -17.42 1.57
N PHE A 206 -1.35 -17.79 0.34
CA PHE A 206 -1.58 -19.18 -0.01
C PHE A 206 -0.24 -19.87 -0.27
N HIS A 207 0.22 -20.64 0.72
CA HIS A 207 1.35 -21.54 0.51
C HIS A 207 0.89 -22.68 -0.40
N ARG A 208 1.02 -22.47 -1.72
CA ARG A 208 0.89 -23.56 -2.68
C ARG A 208 2.05 -24.50 -2.41
N HIS A 209 1.75 -25.73 -1.97
CA HIS A 209 2.78 -26.77 -1.87
C HIS A 209 3.59 -26.77 -3.17
N PRO A 210 4.93 -26.85 -3.08
CA PRO A 210 5.78 -26.84 -4.26
C PRO A 210 5.25 -27.89 -5.23
N LEU A 211 5.09 -27.53 -6.50
CA LEU A 211 4.56 -28.38 -7.56
C LEU A 211 5.04 -29.85 -7.50
N PRO A 212 6.30 -30.19 -7.19
CA PRO A 212 6.74 -31.58 -7.03
C PRO A 212 6.02 -32.34 -5.91
N VAL A 213 5.75 -31.72 -4.75
CA VAL A 213 5.07 -32.38 -3.62
C VAL A 213 3.62 -32.68 -3.98
N ARG A 214 2.93 -31.72 -4.63
CA ARG A 214 1.56 -31.94 -5.11
C ARG A 214 1.50 -33.04 -6.16
N ARG A 215 2.44 -33.04 -7.12
CA ARG A 215 2.55 -34.10 -8.14
C ARG A 215 2.83 -35.46 -7.52
N LEU A 216 3.75 -35.55 -6.56
CA LEU A 216 4.07 -36.80 -5.87
C LEU A 216 2.88 -37.32 -5.07
N ALA A 217 2.18 -36.46 -4.33
CA ALA A 217 0.99 -36.85 -3.57
C ALA A 217 -0.12 -37.37 -4.49
N VAL A 218 -0.36 -36.70 -5.62
CA VAL A 218 -1.33 -37.14 -6.64
C VAL A 218 -0.89 -38.47 -7.26
N GLN A 219 0.38 -38.63 -7.64
CA GLN A 219 0.91 -39.87 -8.21
C GLN A 219 0.82 -41.04 -7.24
N MET A 220 1.21 -40.84 -5.97
CA MET A 220 1.09 -41.87 -4.93
C MET A 220 -0.36 -42.26 -4.67
N SER A 221 -1.27 -41.28 -4.66
CA SER A 221 -2.71 -41.54 -4.49
C SER A 221 -3.28 -42.34 -5.68
N LEU A 222 -2.89 -42.01 -6.90
CA LEU A 222 -3.29 -42.74 -8.11
C LEU A 222 -2.71 -44.16 -8.14
N MET A 223 -1.44 -44.34 -7.75
CA MET A 223 -0.82 -45.67 -7.63
C MET A 223 -1.52 -46.54 -6.59
N LEU A 224 -1.83 -45.97 -5.41
CA LEU A 224 -2.54 -46.67 -4.35
C LEU A 224 -3.97 -47.02 -4.79
N ALA A 225 -4.69 -46.09 -5.42
CA ALA A 225 -6.02 -46.35 -5.98
C ALA A 225 -5.98 -47.46 -7.04
N GLY A 226 -5.00 -47.45 -7.94
CA GLY A 226 -4.80 -48.50 -8.95
C GLY A 226 -4.54 -49.87 -8.32
N LEU A 227 -3.66 -49.94 -7.31
CA LEU A 227 -3.39 -51.16 -6.54
C LEU A 227 -4.66 -51.69 -5.87
N LEU A 228 -5.43 -50.83 -5.22
CA LEU A 228 -6.67 -51.18 -4.53
C LEU A 228 -7.75 -51.64 -5.51
N CYS A 229 -7.87 -51.00 -6.69
CA CYS A 229 -8.77 -51.44 -7.76
C CYS A 229 -8.43 -52.85 -8.25
N CYS A 230 -7.14 -53.15 -8.49
CA CYS A 230 -6.70 -54.49 -8.88
C CYS A 230 -7.02 -55.55 -7.81
N MET A 231 -6.86 -55.22 -6.54
CA MET A 231 -7.20 -56.13 -5.43
C MET A 231 -8.72 -56.29 -5.25
N SER A 232 -9.51 -55.29 -5.63
CA SER A 232 -10.98 -55.26 -5.49
C SER A 232 -11.75 -56.03 -6.57
N LEU A 233 -11.08 -56.71 -7.49
CA LEU A 233 -11.71 -57.56 -8.51
C LEU A 233 -12.62 -58.67 -7.90
N TYR A 234 -12.48 -58.97 -6.60
CA TYR A 234 -13.35 -59.87 -5.85
C TYR A 234 -14.61 -59.21 -5.23
N SER A 235 -14.67 -57.88 -5.13
CA SER A 235 -15.78 -57.16 -4.51
C SER A 235 -15.78 -55.67 -4.93
N MET A 236 -16.63 -55.31 -5.90
CA MET A 236 -16.75 -53.92 -6.40
C MET A 236 -17.05 -52.89 -5.30
N GLY A 237 -17.86 -53.25 -4.28
CA GLY A 237 -18.26 -52.31 -3.23
C GLY A 237 -17.09 -51.80 -2.37
N VAL A 238 -16.16 -52.70 -2.03
CA VAL A 238 -14.98 -52.36 -1.21
C VAL A 238 -14.01 -51.45 -1.97
N GLY A 239 -13.88 -51.62 -3.29
CA GLY A 239 -13.00 -50.79 -4.12
C GLY A 239 -13.41 -49.32 -4.15
N ILE A 240 -14.72 -49.04 -4.29
CA ILE A 240 -15.24 -47.66 -4.33
C ILE A 240 -15.00 -46.94 -3.00
N VAL A 241 -15.28 -47.61 -1.87
CA VAL A 241 -15.07 -47.03 -0.53
C VAL A 241 -13.61 -46.69 -0.32
N LEU A 242 -12.69 -47.57 -0.72
CA LEU A 242 -11.25 -47.34 -0.60
C LEU A 242 -10.76 -46.16 -1.45
N VAL A 243 -11.24 -46.02 -2.68
CA VAL A 243 -10.93 -44.85 -3.54
C VAL A 243 -11.43 -43.56 -2.90
N MET A 244 -12.65 -43.55 -2.36
CA MET A 244 -13.21 -42.38 -1.67
C MET A 244 -12.39 -42.00 -0.43
N VAL A 245 -11.91 -42.98 0.35
CA VAL A 245 -11.02 -42.73 1.50
C VAL A 245 -9.69 -42.14 1.05
N VAL A 246 -9.09 -42.65 -0.03
CA VAL A 246 -7.84 -42.09 -0.58
C VAL A 246 -8.05 -40.64 -1.04
N ILE A 247 -9.13 -40.35 -1.79
CA ILE A 247 -9.46 -38.98 -2.24
C ILE A 247 -9.70 -38.06 -1.04
N ALA A 248 -10.50 -38.50 -0.06
CA ALA A 248 -10.78 -37.74 1.16
C ALA A 248 -9.50 -37.48 1.97
N SER A 249 -8.56 -38.43 2.01
CA SER A 249 -7.27 -38.26 2.69
C SER A 249 -6.29 -37.36 1.92
N ALA A 250 -6.41 -37.28 0.59
CA ALA A 250 -5.60 -36.41 -0.26
C ALA A 250 -6.14 -34.97 -0.31
N LEU A 251 -7.43 -34.76 -0.08
CA LEU A 251 -8.07 -33.44 -0.15
C LEU A 251 -7.44 -32.40 0.80
N PRO A 252 -7.10 -32.71 2.07
CA PRO A 252 -6.39 -31.79 2.95
C PRO A 252 -4.99 -31.43 2.42
N LEU A 253 -4.27 -32.40 1.84
CA LEU A 253 -2.96 -32.16 1.21
C LEU A 253 -3.06 -31.28 -0.04
N LEU A 254 -4.23 -31.28 -0.70
CA LEU A 254 -4.51 -30.46 -1.87
C LEU A 254 -5.03 -29.07 -1.51
N ARG A 255 -5.71 -28.91 -0.37
CA ARG A 255 -6.27 -27.62 0.07
C ARG A 255 -5.19 -26.59 0.41
N GLY A 256 -3.95 -27.02 0.59
CA GLY A 256 -2.88 -26.15 1.08
C GLY A 256 -3.21 -25.61 2.47
N TYR A 257 -2.28 -24.91 3.06
CA TYR A 257 -2.56 -24.11 4.25
C TYR A 257 -2.49 -22.65 3.83
N SER A 258 -3.55 -21.91 4.14
CA SER A 258 -3.51 -20.45 4.07
C SER A 258 -2.87 -19.95 5.34
N GLU A 259 -1.90 -19.06 5.17
CA GLU A 259 -1.41 -18.24 6.27
C GLU A 259 -2.07 -16.87 6.16
N THR A 260 -2.81 -16.48 7.19
CA THR A 260 -3.45 -15.17 7.24
C THR A 260 -2.77 -14.34 8.31
N LEU A 261 -2.28 -13.16 7.94
CA LEU A 261 -1.81 -12.15 8.86
C LEU A 261 -2.85 -11.03 8.91
N LYS A 262 -3.53 -10.90 10.04
CA LYS A 262 -4.41 -9.76 10.32
C LYS A 262 -3.62 -8.73 11.13
N HIS A 263 -3.56 -7.50 10.63
CA HIS A 263 -2.94 -6.36 11.31
C HIS A 263 -4.01 -5.54 12.01
N PHE A 264 -3.86 -5.33 13.30
CA PHE A 264 -4.73 -4.49 14.13
C PHE A 264 -3.95 -3.31 14.70
N GLU A 265 -4.68 -2.33 15.25
CA GLU A 265 -4.08 -1.16 15.89
C GLU A 265 -3.08 -1.51 17.01
N ARG A 266 -3.34 -2.57 17.79
CA ARG A 266 -2.52 -2.93 18.95
C ARG A 266 -1.72 -4.22 18.81
N GLY A 267 -1.82 -4.89 17.67
CA GLY A 267 -1.10 -6.15 17.47
C GLY A 267 -1.31 -6.80 16.12
N LEU A 268 -0.75 -7.99 15.99
CA LEU A 268 -0.86 -8.86 14.82
C LEU A 268 -1.48 -10.18 15.24
N VAL A 269 -2.39 -10.69 14.42
CA VAL A 269 -2.87 -12.06 14.52
C VAL A 269 -2.33 -12.83 13.32
N TRP A 270 -1.54 -13.86 13.59
CA TRP A 270 -1.08 -14.78 12.56
C TRP A 270 -1.80 -16.10 12.69
N SER A 271 -2.53 -16.48 11.65
CA SER A 271 -3.25 -17.73 11.55
C SER A 271 -2.58 -18.63 10.51
N SER A 272 -2.06 -19.80 10.91
CA SER A 272 -1.49 -20.81 10.02
C SER A 272 -2.18 -22.15 10.27
N GLY A 273 -3.08 -22.53 9.36
CA GLY A 273 -3.97 -23.68 9.56
C GLY A 273 -4.88 -23.49 10.78
N ASN A 274 -4.82 -24.42 11.74
CA ASN A 274 -5.61 -24.36 12.99
C ASN A 274 -4.88 -23.65 14.13
N ARG A 275 -3.70 -23.06 13.88
CA ARG A 275 -2.94 -22.33 14.89
C ARG A 275 -3.13 -20.85 14.67
N GLU A 276 -3.58 -20.18 15.72
CA GLU A 276 -3.64 -18.73 15.78
C GLU A 276 -2.63 -18.26 16.83
N GLN A 277 -1.79 -17.32 16.44
CA GLN A 277 -0.82 -16.68 17.31
C GLN A 277 -1.10 -15.19 17.34
N LEU A 278 -1.36 -14.71 18.54
CA LEU A 278 -1.50 -13.30 18.82
C LEU A 278 -0.16 -12.69 19.22
N ILE A 279 0.16 -11.54 18.64
CA ILE A 279 1.33 -10.74 18.98
C ILE A 279 0.84 -9.34 19.33
N LEU A 280 0.91 -8.97 20.61
CA LEU A 280 0.67 -7.59 20.99
C LEU A 280 1.92 -6.76 20.68
N PHE A 281 1.75 -5.58 20.08
CA PHE A 281 2.91 -4.76 19.74
C PHE A 281 3.71 -4.31 20.97
N GLU A 282 3.04 -4.13 22.12
CA GLU A 282 3.70 -3.83 23.40
C GLU A 282 4.64 -4.94 23.90
N GLN A 283 4.46 -6.17 23.41
CA GLN A 283 5.31 -7.32 23.74
C GLN A 283 6.49 -7.46 22.78
N LEU A 284 6.52 -6.72 21.68
CA LEU A 284 7.63 -6.76 20.73
C LEU A 284 8.90 -6.16 21.34
N GLU A 285 9.99 -6.90 21.21
CA GLU A 285 11.33 -6.45 21.60
C GLU A 285 12.20 -6.23 20.36
N TRP A 286 12.14 -7.15 19.39
CA TRP A 286 12.92 -7.06 18.15
C TRP A 286 12.06 -7.24 16.90
N PHE A 287 12.47 -6.56 15.82
CA PHE A 287 11.84 -6.64 14.51
C PHE A 287 12.86 -6.56 13.38
N SER A 288 12.70 -7.39 12.34
CA SER A 288 13.39 -7.21 11.05
C SER A 288 12.45 -7.44 9.88
N ALA A 289 12.81 -6.83 8.74
CA ALA A 289 12.13 -7.02 7.46
C ALA A 289 13.16 -7.16 6.33
N ASP A 290 13.10 -8.26 5.58
CA ASP A 290 13.93 -8.50 4.40
C ASP A 290 13.07 -8.41 3.14
N TRP A 291 13.25 -7.34 2.37
CA TRP A 291 12.54 -7.11 1.12
C TRP A 291 13.32 -7.70 -0.05
N GLN A 292 12.66 -8.61 -0.76
CA GLN A 292 13.19 -9.26 -1.95
C GLN A 292 12.27 -8.91 -3.13
N GLN A 293 12.74 -7.97 -3.96
CA GLN A 293 12.05 -7.56 -5.18
C GLN A 293 12.98 -7.81 -6.38
N PRO A 294 12.61 -8.70 -7.31
CA PRO A 294 13.37 -8.89 -8.54
C PRO A 294 13.46 -7.58 -9.34
N PRO A 295 14.61 -7.25 -9.95
CA PRO A 295 14.73 -6.06 -10.79
C PRO A 295 13.66 -6.02 -11.88
N GLY A 296 12.93 -4.90 -11.98
CA GLY A 296 11.86 -4.71 -12.96
C GLY A 296 10.52 -5.39 -12.63
N SER A 297 10.38 -6.07 -11.49
CA SER A 297 9.09 -6.62 -11.06
C SER A 297 8.35 -5.63 -10.17
N GLN A 298 7.03 -5.49 -10.33
CA GLN A 298 6.16 -4.76 -9.40
C GLN A 298 5.77 -5.60 -8.17
N SER A 299 6.07 -6.90 -8.19
CA SER A 299 5.79 -7.84 -7.10
C SER A 299 7.07 -8.33 -6.43
N GLY A 300 6.97 -8.72 -5.17
CA GLY A 300 8.10 -9.26 -4.42
C GLY A 300 7.66 -10.06 -3.21
N THR A 301 8.62 -10.37 -2.35
CA THR A 301 8.39 -10.97 -1.05
C THR A 301 9.04 -10.16 0.05
N VAL A 302 8.39 -10.05 1.20
CA VAL A 302 8.99 -9.49 2.40
C VAL A 302 8.97 -10.55 3.49
N SER A 303 10.14 -10.88 4.03
CA SER A 303 10.28 -11.77 5.17
C SER A 303 10.39 -10.93 6.43
N MET A 304 9.37 -10.98 7.29
CA MET A 304 9.32 -10.27 8.55
C MET A 304 9.59 -11.22 9.71
N VAL A 305 10.44 -10.78 10.64
CA VAL A 305 10.71 -11.48 11.89
C VAL A 305 10.29 -10.59 13.03
N PHE A 306 9.40 -11.10 13.87
CA PHE A 306 8.99 -10.49 15.12
C PHE A 306 9.55 -11.33 16.26
N GLU A 307 10.20 -10.69 17.22
CA GLU A 307 10.61 -11.34 18.46
C GLU A 307 10.06 -10.59 19.66
N THR A 308 9.42 -11.35 20.53
CA THR A 308 8.75 -10.86 21.73
C THR A 308 9.67 -10.95 22.95
N ARG A 309 9.32 -10.23 24.01
CA ARG A 309 10.07 -10.21 25.28
C ARG A 309 10.20 -11.57 25.97
N ASP A 310 9.33 -12.53 25.65
CA ASP A 310 9.43 -13.91 26.13
C ASP A 310 10.18 -14.83 25.14
N HIS A 311 10.96 -14.24 24.23
CA HIS A 311 11.79 -14.90 23.22
C HIS A 311 11.00 -15.77 22.24
N ARG A 312 9.69 -15.51 22.05
CA ARG A 312 8.96 -16.13 20.92
C ARG A 312 9.30 -15.37 19.66
N ARG A 313 9.83 -16.12 18.69
CA ARG A 313 10.17 -15.63 17.37
C ARG A 313 9.15 -16.10 16.35
N ILE A 314 8.55 -15.15 15.64
CA ILE A 314 7.56 -15.38 14.61
C ILE A 314 8.14 -14.89 13.30
N HIS A 315 8.33 -15.82 12.37
CA HIS A 315 8.83 -15.55 11.04
C HIS A 315 7.70 -15.71 10.03
N MET A 316 7.49 -14.69 9.21
CA MET A 316 6.47 -14.72 8.17
C MET A 316 7.05 -14.20 6.86
N THR A 317 6.59 -14.78 5.75
CA THR A 317 6.94 -14.30 4.42
C THR A 317 5.65 -13.89 3.72
N LEU A 318 5.54 -12.61 3.41
CA LEU A 318 4.41 -12.04 2.69
C LEU A 318 4.80 -11.89 1.22
N HIS A 319 3.95 -12.38 0.33
CA HIS A 319 4.00 -12.01 -1.07
C HIS A 319 3.23 -10.71 -1.26
N PHE A 320 3.82 -9.77 -1.98
CA PHE A 320 3.17 -8.49 -2.27
C PHE A 320 3.19 -8.18 -3.76
N ASP A 321 2.14 -7.50 -4.19
CA ASP A 321 2.03 -6.70 -5.41
C ASP A 321 2.12 -5.21 -5.05
N GLU A 322 1.87 -4.31 -6.02
CA GLU A 322 1.94 -2.87 -5.80
C GLU A 322 0.99 -2.39 -4.69
N THR A 323 -0.22 -2.96 -4.59
CA THR A 323 -1.22 -2.54 -3.59
C THR A 323 -0.90 -3.07 -2.19
N SER A 324 -0.54 -4.34 -2.08
CA SER A 324 -0.22 -5.00 -0.81
C SER A 324 1.17 -4.63 -0.29
N ARG A 325 2.04 -4.09 -1.14
CA ARG A 325 3.31 -3.48 -0.71
C ARG A 325 3.08 -2.36 0.30
N THR A 326 2.18 -1.43 0.00
CA THR A 326 1.87 -0.31 0.90
C THR A 326 1.40 -0.79 2.27
N SER A 327 0.55 -1.83 2.31
CA SER A 327 0.11 -2.42 3.58
C SER A 327 1.28 -3.08 4.32
N ALA A 328 2.20 -3.74 3.62
CA ALA A 328 3.34 -4.39 4.26
C ALA A 328 4.36 -3.36 4.79
N GLU A 329 4.58 -2.27 4.05
CA GLU A 329 5.34 -1.11 4.49
C GLU A 329 4.66 -0.44 5.70
N ALA A 330 3.33 -0.40 5.76
CA ALA A 330 2.58 0.10 6.91
C ALA A 330 2.78 -0.78 8.16
N ILE A 331 2.76 -2.12 8.04
CA ILE A 331 3.11 -3.02 9.15
C ILE A 331 4.54 -2.77 9.62
N GLN A 332 5.49 -2.72 8.68
CA GLN A 332 6.89 -2.47 9.00
C GLN A 332 7.05 -1.15 9.75
N THR A 333 6.44 -0.08 9.24
CA THR A 333 6.53 1.27 9.81
C THR A 333 5.91 1.31 11.21
N HIS A 334 4.74 0.71 11.38
CA HIS A 334 4.07 0.67 12.68
C HIS A 334 4.86 -0.14 13.71
N ALA A 335 5.29 -1.36 13.38
CA ALA A 335 6.12 -2.17 14.28
C ALA A 335 7.45 -1.48 14.61
N SER A 336 8.06 -0.81 13.62
CA SER A 336 9.29 -0.05 13.81
C SER A 336 9.11 1.13 14.75
N ALA A 337 8.00 1.87 14.64
CA ALA A 337 7.70 3.01 15.50
C ALA A 337 7.57 2.61 16.98
N ILE A 338 6.90 1.48 17.25
CA ILE A 338 6.69 0.99 18.61
C ILE A 338 8.02 0.55 19.24
N ILE A 339 8.85 -0.19 18.50
CA ILE A 339 10.16 -0.62 18.99
C ILE A 339 11.11 0.58 19.11
N ALA A 340 11.06 1.54 18.17
CA ALA A 340 11.85 2.77 18.24
C ALA A 340 11.54 3.57 19.51
N GLU A 341 10.29 3.63 19.94
CA GLU A 341 9.89 4.27 21.20
C GLU A 341 10.48 3.55 22.43
N ASN A 342 10.48 2.22 22.45
CA ASN A 342 11.16 1.44 23.49
C ASN A 342 12.68 1.71 23.49
N MET A 343 13.30 1.70 22.31
CA MET A 343 14.72 2.03 22.14
C MET A 343 15.04 3.46 22.59
N ARG A 344 14.13 4.42 22.37
CA ARG A 344 14.25 5.80 22.85
C ARG A 344 14.22 5.87 24.36
N GLN A 345 13.33 5.12 25.01
CA GLN A 345 13.27 5.04 26.47
C GLN A 345 14.56 4.44 27.05
N ASP A 346 15.12 3.41 26.41
CA ASP A 346 16.41 2.84 26.78
C ASP A 346 17.56 3.84 26.59
N LEU A 347 17.56 4.58 25.49
CA LEU A 347 18.55 5.63 25.24
C LEU A 347 18.48 6.76 26.28
N VAL A 348 17.27 7.15 26.71
CA VAL A 348 17.08 8.13 27.79
C VAL A 348 17.57 7.56 29.12
N ARG A 349 17.22 6.32 29.44
CA ARG A 349 17.53 5.68 30.73
C ARG A 349 19.01 5.34 30.89
N GLN A 350 19.61 4.73 29.87
CA GLN A 350 20.95 4.14 29.92
C GLN A 350 22.00 4.98 29.17
N GLY A 351 21.56 5.95 28.35
CA GLY A 351 22.47 6.70 27.47
C GLY A 351 22.91 5.93 26.22
N ARG A 352 22.43 4.70 26.04
CA ARG A 352 22.78 3.78 24.95
C ARG A 352 21.62 2.82 24.65
N THR A 353 21.40 2.50 23.39
CA THR A 353 20.50 1.42 22.94
C THR A 353 21.15 0.61 21.82
N VAL A 354 20.91 -0.70 21.79
CA VAL A 354 21.44 -1.58 20.74
C VAL A 354 20.60 -1.39 19.48
N TRP A 355 21.25 -1.10 18.35
CA TRP A 355 20.57 -0.91 17.06
C TRP A 355 20.72 -2.13 16.16
N THR A 356 21.94 -2.56 15.90
CA THR A 356 22.24 -3.81 15.17
C THR A 356 23.24 -4.64 15.96
N ASP A 357 23.66 -5.79 15.42
CA ASP A 357 24.76 -6.59 15.97
C ASP A 357 26.08 -5.80 16.09
N ARG A 358 26.30 -4.85 15.19
CA ARG A 358 27.50 -4.03 15.09
C ARG A 358 27.33 -2.60 15.62
N LEU A 359 26.14 -2.00 15.50
CA LEU A 359 25.91 -0.61 15.89
C LEU A 359 25.06 -0.48 17.15
N SER A 360 25.42 0.47 18.01
CA SER A 360 24.56 0.97 19.09
C SER A 360 24.37 2.47 18.96
N ILE A 361 23.18 2.96 19.26
CA ILE A 361 22.86 4.39 19.27
C ILE A 361 23.20 4.94 20.65
N LEU A 362 23.99 6.00 20.68
CA LEU A 362 24.31 6.80 21.85
C LEU A 362 23.59 8.15 21.76
N ARG A 363 23.54 8.92 22.87
CA ARG A 363 22.87 10.23 22.88
C ARG A 363 23.46 11.23 21.89
N ASN A 364 24.76 11.14 21.63
CA ASN A 364 25.52 12.08 20.81
C ASN A 364 26.23 11.42 19.62
N GLY A 365 25.90 10.16 19.30
CA GLY A 365 26.61 9.43 18.26
C GLY A 365 26.20 7.97 18.09
N LEU A 366 27.04 7.23 17.39
CA LEU A 366 26.96 5.79 17.18
C LEU A 366 28.20 5.11 17.77
N GLU A 367 28.00 3.97 18.41
CA GLU A 367 29.07 3.07 18.82
C GLU A 367 29.17 1.94 17.78
N ASP A 368 30.29 1.89 17.04
CA ASP A 368 30.62 0.82 16.11
C ASP A 368 31.48 -0.25 16.80
N ARG A 369 30.96 -1.48 16.85
CA ARG A 369 31.63 -2.68 17.35
C ARG A 369 31.97 -3.60 16.18
N PRO A 370 33.12 -3.40 15.51
CA PRO A 370 33.49 -4.21 14.36
C PRO A 370 33.61 -5.69 14.74
N LEU A 371 33.05 -6.55 13.89
CA LEU A 371 33.17 -8.01 13.97
C LEU A 371 34.33 -8.48 13.07
N PRO A 372 35.27 -9.33 13.55
CA PRO A 372 35.41 -9.87 14.91
C PRO A 372 36.13 -8.91 15.88
N ALA A 373 35.71 -8.90 17.16
CA ALA A 373 36.30 -8.26 18.35
C ALA A 373 37.37 -7.15 18.11
N GLY A 374 37.06 -6.16 17.29
CA GLY A 374 37.94 -5.01 17.07
C GLY A 374 37.77 -3.94 18.15
N PRO A 375 38.58 -2.87 18.11
CA PRO A 375 38.39 -1.73 18.98
C PRO A 375 37.00 -1.10 18.76
N ILE A 376 36.35 -0.70 19.86
CA ILE A 376 35.07 0.00 19.80
C ILE A 376 35.33 1.44 19.36
N HIS A 377 34.64 1.87 18.31
CA HIS A 377 34.72 3.24 17.82
C HIS A 377 33.44 4.00 18.19
N VAL A 378 33.59 5.16 18.82
CA VAL A 378 32.46 6.07 19.08
C VAL A 378 32.53 7.19 18.06
N LEU A 379 31.47 7.29 17.25
CA LEU A 379 31.32 8.25 16.16
C LEU A 379 30.27 9.26 16.58
N THR A 380 30.64 10.53 16.73
CA THR A 380 29.67 11.61 16.92
C THR A 380 28.84 11.82 15.66
N PHE A 381 27.61 12.32 15.78
CA PHE A 381 26.77 12.57 14.59
C PHE A 381 27.41 13.58 13.62
N ASP A 382 28.21 14.51 14.12
CA ASP A 382 28.95 15.48 13.31
C ASP A 382 30.06 14.83 12.46
N GLU A 383 30.51 13.62 12.81
CA GLU A 383 31.49 12.86 12.03
C GLU A 383 30.84 12.09 10.86
N ILE A 384 29.52 11.93 10.85
CA ILE A 384 28.79 11.31 9.75
C ILE A 384 28.62 12.36 8.63
N GLU A 385 29.32 12.17 7.52
CA GLU A 385 29.29 13.10 6.39
C GLU A 385 28.01 12.94 5.55
N ARG A 386 27.62 11.69 5.31
CA ARG A 386 26.41 11.33 4.57
C ARG A 386 26.02 9.90 4.86
N TYR A 387 24.77 9.56 4.59
CA TYR A 387 24.27 8.19 4.58
C TYR A 387 23.50 7.89 3.30
N ALA A 388 23.35 6.62 2.95
CA ALA A 388 22.51 6.18 1.85
C ALA A 388 21.93 4.80 2.16
N LEU A 389 20.66 4.62 1.80
CA LEU A 389 19.96 3.36 1.88
C LEU A 389 19.80 2.81 0.45
N ALA A 390 20.56 1.77 0.10
CA ALA A 390 20.53 1.19 -1.23
C ALA A 390 20.69 -0.33 -1.16
N THR A 391 19.89 -1.05 -1.96
CA THR A 391 20.08 -2.49 -2.23
C THR A 391 20.13 -3.35 -0.95
N GLY A 392 19.23 -3.08 0.01
CA GLY A 392 19.17 -3.82 1.27
C GLY A 392 20.33 -3.53 2.23
N LYS A 393 21.02 -2.39 2.06
CA LYS A 393 22.12 -1.96 2.94
C LYS A 393 22.04 -0.47 3.24
N LEU A 394 22.37 -0.12 4.47
CA LEU A 394 22.73 1.23 4.88
C LEU A 394 24.24 1.41 4.74
N THR A 395 24.65 2.49 4.10
CA THR A 395 26.05 2.90 4.01
C THR A 395 26.21 4.25 4.71
N LEU A 396 27.11 4.31 5.70
CA LEU A 396 27.47 5.52 6.44
C LEU A 396 28.89 5.94 6.05
N TRP A 397 29.05 7.15 5.52
CA TRP A 397 30.36 7.73 5.23
C TRP A 397 30.78 8.61 6.41
N ILE A 398 31.97 8.33 6.94
CA ILE A 398 32.53 9.00 8.12
C ILE A 398 33.67 9.91 7.68
N LYS A 399 33.72 11.14 8.20
CA LYS A 399 34.77 12.12 7.90
C LYS A 399 36.15 11.54 8.20
N GLY A 400 37.02 11.54 7.19
CA GLY A 400 38.40 11.04 7.30
C GLY A 400 38.56 9.52 7.31
N ALA A 401 37.47 8.74 7.34
CA ALA A 401 37.53 7.29 7.18
C ALA A 401 37.64 6.92 5.70
N LYS A 402 38.52 5.96 5.40
CA LYS A 402 38.69 5.45 4.02
C LYS A 402 37.51 4.61 3.56
N ASP A 403 37.00 3.77 4.46
CA ASP A 403 35.96 2.78 4.16
C ASP A 403 34.67 3.14 4.90
N PRO A 404 33.50 3.14 4.22
CA PRO A 404 32.24 3.43 4.87
C PRO A 404 31.79 2.26 5.76
N ILE A 405 30.98 2.56 6.78
CA ILE A 405 30.33 1.53 7.60
C ILE A 405 29.09 1.05 6.85
N GLN A 406 29.02 -0.26 6.60
CA GLN A 406 27.88 -0.89 5.94
C GLN A 406 27.09 -1.75 6.93
N GLN A 407 25.78 -1.62 6.91
CA GLN A 407 24.84 -2.42 7.70
C GLN A 407 23.77 -3.04 6.80
N PRO A 408 23.53 -4.35 6.86
CA PRO A 408 22.40 -4.96 6.15
C PRO A 408 21.07 -4.49 6.73
N THR A 409 20.08 -4.21 5.87
CA THR A 409 18.71 -3.86 6.32
C THR A 409 17.96 -5.04 6.93
N THR A 410 18.49 -6.26 6.75
CA THR A 410 17.93 -7.51 7.27
C THR A 410 18.26 -7.77 8.74
N GLN A 411 19.16 -6.97 9.32
CA GLN A 411 19.54 -7.07 10.72
C GLN A 411 18.33 -6.80 11.64
N LEU A 412 18.30 -7.48 12.79
CA LEU A 412 17.34 -7.19 13.85
C LEU A 412 17.46 -5.72 14.25
N ASN A 413 16.31 -5.07 14.44
CA ASN A 413 16.17 -3.66 14.83
C ASN A 413 16.70 -2.63 13.83
N PHE A 414 17.08 -3.02 12.61
CA PHE A 414 17.54 -2.07 11.60
C PHE A 414 16.54 -0.91 11.37
N TYR A 415 15.28 -1.21 11.03
CA TYR A 415 14.26 -0.17 10.78
C TYR A 415 13.83 0.59 12.04
N PRO A 416 13.59 -0.05 13.21
CA PRO A 416 13.36 0.66 14.46
C PRO A 416 14.45 1.70 14.79
N GLY A 417 15.73 1.32 14.70
CA GLY A 417 16.80 2.28 15.00
C GLY A 417 16.99 3.35 13.93
N LEU A 418 16.74 3.05 12.65
CA LEU A 418 16.69 4.06 11.59
C LEU A 418 15.58 5.09 11.90
N MET A 419 14.41 4.62 12.31
CA MET A 419 13.29 5.48 12.70
C MET A 419 13.61 6.33 13.93
N LEU A 420 14.30 5.78 14.93
CA LEU A 420 14.80 6.53 16.08
C LEU A 420 15.75 7.66 15.68
N LEU A 421 16.67 7.42 14.74
CA LEU A 421 17.59 8.46 14.23
C LEU A 421 16.85 9.57 13.48
N ASN A 422 15.81 9.22 12.70
CA ASN A 422 14.95 10.20 12.04
C ASN A 422 14.17 11.05 13.06
N MET A 423 13.63 10.45 14.12
CA MET A 423 12.92 11.16 15.20
C MET A 423 13.82 12.17 15.93
N GLN A 424 15.13 11.92 15.97
CA GLN A 424 16.11 12.83 16.57
C GLN A 424 16.57 13.94 15.61
N GLY A 425 16.10 13.94 14.36
CA GLY A 425 16.50 14.91 13.34
C GLY A 425 17.96 14.76 12.87
N ILE A 426 18.56 13.59 13.10
CA ILE A 426 19.95 13.30 12.69
C ILE A 426 20.01 12.93 11.21
N ILE A 427 18.96 12.24 10.76
CA ILE A 427 18.81 11.67 9.43
C ILE A 427 17.50 12.28 8.88
N SER A 428 17.62 13.45 8.24
CA SER A 428 16.50 14.19 7.64
C SER A 428 16.75 14.48 6.19
#